data_AF-A0A4Q1JKG3-F1
#
_entry.id   AF-A0A4Q1JKG3-F1
#
_cell.length_a   1.000
_cell.length_b   1.000
_cell.length_c   1.000
_cell.angle_alpha   90.00
_cell.angle_beta   90.00
_cell.angle_gamma   90.00
#
_symmetry.space_group_name_H-M   'P 1'
#
loop_
_entity.id
_entity.type
_entity.pdbx_description
1 polymer ?
#
loop_
_entity_poly.entity_id
_entity_poly.type
_entity_poly.pdbx_seq_one_letter_code
_entity_poly.pdbx_strand_id
1 'polypeptide(L)'
;MKQTYKLKNGEISFDDEKIIILDNAKKQYRLRVFSSSLWTIYGITSVLRFMKTSDQFLLWTGLFIGIAHFTILILTFFRSTKDEIRMDDIKSLELKQRFGNNFLDIKLVGNKVRRVNQIDIINHELKQYIETNFKTN
;
A
#
# COMPACT_ATOMS: atom_id res chain seq x y z
N MET A 1 5.90 26.93 -0.26
CA MET A 1 5.38 27.11 1.13
C MET A 1 5.17 25.73 1.74
N LYS A 2 5.79 25.42 2.88
CA LYS A 2 5.69 24.08 3.48
C LYS A 2 4.38 23.90 4.25
N GLN A 3 3.58 22.90 3.89
CA GLN A 3 2.35 22.52 4.60
C GLN A 3 2.50 21.12 5.19
N THR A 4 2.30 20.97 6.50
CA THR A 4 2.44 19.68 7.20
C THR A 4 1.10 19.23 7.76
N TYR A 5 0.75 17.97 7.52
CA TYR A 5 -0.44 17.31 8.04
C TYR A 5 -0.05 16.13 8.91
N LYS A 6 -0.71 16.01 10.07
CA LYS A 6 -0.51 14.88 10.98
C LYS A 6 -1.29 13.66 10.51
N LEU A 7 -0.65 12.50 10.61
CA LEU A 7 -1.22 11.19 10.35
C LEU A 7 -1.33 10.43 11.67
N LYS A 8 -2.12 9.37 11.70
CA LYS A 8 -2.21 8.51 12.89
C LYS A 8 -0.87 7.93 13.34
N ASN A 9 0.00 7.62 12.38
CA ASN A 9 1.28 6.95 12.61
C ASN A 9 2.47 7.73 12.05
N GLY A 10 2.38 9.07 12.02
CA GLY A 10 3.46 9.94 11.54
C GLY A 10 2.94 11.24 10.93
N GLU A 11 3.61 11.75 9.90
CA GLU A 11 3.33 13.07 9.31
C GLU A 11 3.61 13.08 7.81
N ILE A 12 2.88 13.93 7.08
CA ILE A 12 3.14 14.23 5.67
C ILE A 12 3.36 15.73 5.51
N SER A 13 4.46 16.11 4.87
CA SER A 13 4.79 17.50 4.54
C SER A 13 4.84 17.68 3.04
N PHE A 14 4.11 18.67 2.54
CA PHE A 14 4.13 19.13 1.16
C PHE A 14 5.03 20.36 1.10
N ASP A 15 6.03 20.30 0.23
CA ASP A 15 6.91 21.41 -0.14
C ASP A 15 6.81 21.64 -1.65
N ASP A 16 7.29 22.77 -2.14
CA ASP A 16 7.15 23.15 -3.55
C ASP A 16 7.91 22.17 -4.49
N GLU A 17 9.00 21.57 -3.98
CA GLU A 17 9.83 20.63 -4.74
C GLU A 17 9.53 19.15 -4.46
N LYS A 18 9.03 18.84 -3.25
CA LYS A 18 8.89 17.44 -2.80
C LYS A 18 7.83 17.24 -1.72
N ILE A 19 7.34 16.01 -1.63
CA ILE A 19 6.53 15.49 -0.54
C ILE A 19 7.43 14.63 0.36
N ILE A 20 7.43 14.93 1.66
CA ILE A 20 8.11 14.16 2.70
C ILE A 20 7.05 13.43 3.52
N ILE A 21 7.18 12.12 3.64
CA ILE A 21 6.26 11.23 4.35
C ILE A 21 7.05 10.49 5.41
N LEU A 22 6.74 10.78 6.66
CA LEU A 22 7.26 10.08 7.82
C LEU A 22 6.19 9.13 8.31
N ASP A 23 6.34 7.84 8.04
CA ASP A 23 5.41 6.81 8.52
C ASP A 23 6.11 5.45 8.72
N ASN A 24 5.33 4.43 9.10
CA ASN A 24 5.83 3.08 9.31
C ASN A 24 5.75 2.19 8.04
N ALA A 25 5.67 2.75 6.83
CA ALA A 25 5.38 1.97 5.62
C ALA A 25 6.45 0.94 5.28
N LYS A 26 7.74 1.23 5.51
CA LYS A 26 8.82 0.24 5.32
C LYS A 26 8.63 -0.98 6.23
N LYS A 27 8.22 -0.77 7.48
CA LYS A 27 7.92 -1.86 8.43
C LYS A 27 6.70 -2.66 7.97
N GLN A 28 5.62 -1.98 7.58
CA GLN A 28 4.39 -2.61 7.10
C GLN A 28 4.61 -3.40 5.80
N TYR A 29 5.40 -2.86 4.88
CA TYR A 29 5.79 -3.53 3.63
C TYR A 29 6.55 -4.82 3.91
N ARG A 30 7.61 -4.76 4.74
CA ARG A 30 8.40 -5.94 5.11
C ARG A 30 7.54 -7.02 5.74
N LEU A 31 6.68 -6.65 6.70
CA LEU A 31 5.78 -7.60 7.37
C LEU A 31 4.79 -8.24 6.37
N ARG A 32 4.24 -7.44 5.45
CA ARG A 32 3.29 -7.91 4.43
C ARG A 32 3.95 -8.87 3.45
N VAL A 33 5.15 -8.53 2.95
CA VAL A 33 5.94 -9.41 2.08
C VAL A 33 6.24 -10.70 2.81
N PHE A 34 6.79 -10.62 4.02
CA PHE A 34 7.15 -11.81 4.82
C PHE A 34 5.94 -12.73 5.05
N SER A 35 4.84 -12.19 5.58
CA SER A 35 3.62 -12.97 5.84
C SER A 35 3.04 -13.57 4.56
N SER A 36 2.95 -12.80 3.48
CA SER A 36 2.38 -13.30 2.23
C SER A 36 3.25 -14.36 1.56
N SER A 37 4.58 -14.23 1.65
CA SER A 37 5.51 -15.25 1.19
C SER A 37 5.35 -16.55 2.00
N LEU A 38 5.22 -16.46 3.33
CA LEU A 38 5.02 -17.63 4.20
C LEU A 38 3.74 -18.39 3.83
N TRP A 39 2.63 -17.67 3.65
CA TRP A 39 1.36 -18.28 3.26
C TRP A 39 1.35 -18.82 1.82
N THR A 40 2.10 -18.19 0.91
CA THR A 40 2.31 -18.72 -0.44
C THR A 40 3.06 -20.05 -0.38
N ILE A 41 4.12 -20.14 0.44
CA ILE A 41 4.86 -21.38 0.67
C ILE A 41 3.95 -22.45 1.27
N TYR A 42 3.08 -22.11 2.23
CA TYR A 42 2.09 -23.03 2.77
C TYR A 42 1.14 -23.57 1.67
N GLY A 43 0.69 -22.73 0.75
CA GLY A 43 -0.07 -23.18 -0.41
C GLY A 43 0.69 -24.18 -1.28
N ILE A 44 1.97 -23.92 -1.56
CA ILE A 44 2.83 -24.85 -2.32
C ILE A 44 3.00 -26.19 -1.57
N THR A 45 3.28 -26.15 -0.26
CA THR A 45 3.47 -27.39 0.53
C THR A 45 2.18 -28.19 0.66
N SER A 46 1.01 -27.54 0.64
CA SER A 46 -0.29 -28.24 0.61
C SER A 46 -0.46 -29.09 -0.67
N VAL A 47 -0.04 -28.58 -1.82
CA VAL A 47 -0.06 -29.32 -3.10
C VAL A 47 0.93 -30.49 -3.06
N LEU A 48 2.16 -30.26 -2.58
CA LEU A 48 3.16 -31.31 -2.46
C LEU A 48 2.73 -32.42 -1.49
N ARG A 49 2.03 -32.07 -0.40
CA ARG A 49 1.46 -33.03 0.53
C ARG A 49 0.33 -33.83 -0.11
N PHE A 50 -0.57 -33.18 -0.85
CA PHE A 50 -1.66 -33.84 -1.54
C PHE A 50 -1.18 -34.95 -2.47
N MET A 51 -0.07 -34.73 -3.18
CA MET A 51 0.56 -35.76 -4.04
C MET A 51 0.92 -37.05 -3.30
N LYS A 52 1.11 -36.99 -1.97
CA LYS A 52 1.44 -38.15 -1.12
C LYS A 52 0.24 -38.70 -0.36
N THR A 53 -0.68 -37.84 0.07
CA THR A 53 -1.75 -38.23 1.01
C THR A 53 -3.15 -38.26 0.40
N SER A 54 -3.34 -37.73 -0.80
CA SER A 54 -4.67 -37.54 -1.43
C SER A 54 -5.67 -36.76 -0.56
N ASP A 55 -5.18 -35.96 0.39
CA ASP A 55 -5.98 -35.20 1.35
C ASP A 55 -6.56 -33.94 0.69
N GLN A 56 -7.82 -34.05 0.27
CA GLN A 56 -8.53 -32.99 -0.46
C GLN A 56 -8.77 -31.74 0.39
N PHE A 57 -9.08 -31.91 1.68
CA PHE A 57 -9.42 -30.77 2.53
C PHE A 57 -8.22 -29.83 2.68
N LEU A 58 -7.05 -30.39 2.97
CA LEU A 58 -5.83 -29.59 3.12
C LEU A 58 -5.36 -28.99 1.80
N LEU A 59 -5.59 -29.67 0.67
CA LEU A 59 -5.32 -29.13 -0.66
C LEU A 59 -6.12 -27.85 -0.91
N TRP A 60 -7.44 -27.92 -0.77
CA TRP A 60 -8.31 -26.79 -1.12
C TRP A 60 -8.10 -25.60 -0.21
N THR A 61 -7.99 -25.83 1.10
CA THR A 61 -7.69 -24.78 2.08
C THR A 61 -6.32 -24.15 1.83
N GLY A 62 -5.29 -24.96 1.57
CA GLY A 62 -3.96 -24.48 1.23
C GLY A 62 -3.90 -23.70 -0.09
N LEU A 63 -4.58 -24.15 -1.14
CA LEU A 63 -4.66 -23.45 -2.42
C LEU A 63 -5.36 -22.09 -2.28
N PHE A 64 -6.50 -22.05 -1.59
CA PHE A 64 -7.23 -20.80 -1.40
C PHE A 64 -6.39 -19.76 -0.66
N ILE A 65 -5.76 -20.16 0.45
CA ILE A 65 -4.87 -19.30 1.23
C ILE A 65 -3.66 -18.89 0.39
N GLY A 66 -3.03 -19.85 -0.30
CA GLY A 66 -1.85 -19.62 -1.12
C GLY A 66 -2.10 -18.63 -2.26
N ILE A 67 -3.17 -18.80 -3.03
CA ILE A 67 -3.53 -17.92 -4.15
C ILE A 67 -3.87 -16.52 -3.66
N ALA A 68 -4.63 -16.41 -2.56
CA ALA A 68 -4.97 -15.12 -1.98
C ALA A 68 -3.71 -14.35 -1.55
N HIS A 69 -2.80 -15.00 -0.83
CA HIS A 69 -1.56 -14.39 -0.39
C HIS A 69 -0.56 -14.12 -1.51
N PHE A 70 -0.51 -14.99 -2.53
CA PHE A 70 0.30 -14.75 -3.73
C PHE A 70 -0.16 -13.51 -4.49
N THR A 71 -1.48 -13.34 -4.64
CA THR A 71 -2.06 -12.13 -5.24
C THR A 71 -1.71 -10.88 -4.42
N ILE A 72 -1.82 -10.96 -3.09
CA ILE A 72 -1.41 -9.86 -2.19
C ILE A 72 0.08 -9.54 -2.35
N LEU A 73 0.93 -10.55 -2.49
CA LEU A 73 2.37 -10.40 -2.67
C LEU A 73 2.69 -9.65 -3.97
N ILE A 74 2.09 -10.07 -5.09
CA ILE A 74 2.23 -9.38 -6.39
C ILE A 74 1.81 -7.91 -6.26
N LEU A 75 0.63 -7.64 -5.70
CA LEU A 75 0.13 -6.28 -5.51
C LEU A 75 1.01 -5.43 -4.59
N THR A 76 1.71 -6.08 -3.64
CA THR A 76 2.63 -5.39 -2.72
C THR A 76 3.86 -4.90 -3.47
N PHE A 77 4.36 -5.60 -4.49
CA PHE A 77 5.52 -5.15 -5.26
C PHE A 77 5.26 -3.90 -6.11
N PHE A 78 4.01 -3.58 -6.42
CA PHE A 78 3.62 -2.32 -7.04
C PHE A 78 3.53 -1.15 -6.04
N ARG A 79 3.81 -1.38 -4.75
CA ARG A 79 3.84 -0.32 -3.73
C ARG A 79 5.23 0.29 -3.60
N SER A 80 5.25 1.61 -3.39
CA SER A 80 6.45 2.35 -2.99
C SER A 80 6.44 2.58 -1.49
N THR A 81 7.63 2.55 -0.88
CA THR A 81 7.89 2.92 0.52
C THR A 81 8.90 4.05 0.61
N LYS A 82 9.04 4.86 -0.46
CA LYS A 82 9.87 6.06 -0.42
C LYS A 82 9.28 7.05 0.59
N ASP A 83 10.16 7.64 1.39
CA ASP A 83 9.80 8.68 2.37
C ASP A 83 9.83 10.06 1.71
N GLU A 84 10.72 10.26 0.74
CA GLU A 84 10.78 11.48 -0.07
C GLU A 84 10.36 11.19 -1.52
N ILE A 85 9.44 12.00 -2.03
CA ILE A 85 8.93 11.93 -3.40
C ILE A 85 9.02 13.32 -3.99
N ARG A 86 9.79 13.49 -5.06
CA ARG A 86 9.87 14.77 -5.76
C ARG A 86 8.57 15.04 -6.52
N MET A 87 8.18 16.30 -6.69
CA MET A 87 6.91 16.65 -7.35
C MET A 87 6.86 16.22 -8.82
N ASP A 88 8.00 16.23 -9.52
CA ASP A 88 8.16 15.74 -10.90
C ASP A 88 7.94 14.22 -11.04
N ASP A 89 8.15 13.46 -9.97
CA ASP A 89 7.90 12.01 -9.92
C ASP A 89 6.42 11.65 -9.67
N ILE A 90 5.54 12.63 -9.43
CA ILE A 90 4.13 12.41 -9.09
C ILE A 90 3.27 12.47 -10.35
N LYS A 91 2.58 11.37 -10.64
CA LYS A 91 1.59 11.30 -11.71
C LYS A 91 0.21 11.80 -11.27
N SER A 92 -0.22 11.40 -10.07
CA SER A 92 -1.48 11.89 -9.49
C SER A 92 -1.55 11.63 -7.98
N LEU A 93 -2.40 12.39 -7.31
CA LEU A 93 -2.78 12.18 -5.90
C LEU A 93 -4.28 11.91 -5.81
N GLU A 94 -4.66 10.83 -5.15
CA GLU A 94 -6.06 10.43 -4.97
C GLU A 94 -6.36 10.15 -3.49
N LEU A 95 -7.34 10.86 -2.94
CA LEU A 95 -7.92 10.50 -1.65
C LEU A 95 -8.93 9.37 -1.84
N LYS A 96 -8.77 8.29 -1.08
CA LYS A 96 -9.66 7.11 -1.12
C LYS A 96 -10.12 6.75 0.28
N GLN A 97 -11.38 6.36 0.40
CA GLN A 97 -11.94 5.79 1.61
C GLN A 97 -12.19 4.29 1.42
N ARG A 98 -11.72 3.45 2.34
CA ARG A 98 -12.00 2.01 2.36
C ARG A 98 -12.16 1.54 3.79
N PHE A 99 -13.23 0.80 4.08
CA PHE A 99 -13.51 0.24 5.42
C PHE A 99 -13.41 1.31 6.54
N GLY A 100 -14.02 2.49 6.31
CA GLY A 100 -13.99 3.61 7.26
C GLY A 100 -12.64 4.33 7.39
N ASN A 101 -11.58 3.85 6.74
CA ASN A 101 -10.27 4.47 6.78
C ASN A 101 -10.02 5.32 5.55
N ASN A 102 -9.36 6.45 5.77
CA ASN A 102 -8.95 7.40 4.78
C ASN A 102 -7.50 7.17 4.35
N PHE A 103 -7.25 7.20 3.05
CA PHE A 103 -5.97 6.94 2.43
C PHE A 103 -5.65 8.02 1.39
N LEU A 104 -4.38 8.42 1.32
CA LEU A 104 -3.84 9.17 0.18
C LEU A 104 -3.00 8.21 -0.66
N ASP A 105 -3.46 7.92 -1.87
CA ASP A 105 -2.70 7.19 -2.88
C ASP A 105 -1.96 8.20 -3.78
N ILE A 106 -0.63 8.20 -3.70
CA ILE A 106 0.26 8.96 -4.57
C ILE A 106 0.75 8.01 -5.66
N LYS A 107 0.26 8.20 -6.89
CA LYS A 107 0.73 7.44 -8.06
C LYS A 107 2.03 8.09 -8.55
N LEU A 108 3.08 7.29 -8.63
CA LEU A 108 4.39 7.72 -9.10
C LEU A 108 4.57 7.41 -10.59
N VAL A 109 5.48 8.13 -11.24
CA VAL A 109 6.02 7.74 -12.55
C VAL A 109 6.59 6.31 -12.45
N GLY A 110 6.24 5.44 -13.40
CA GLY A 110 6.61 4.02 -13.36
C GLY A 110 5.60 3.09 -12.66
N ASN A 111 4.32 3.50 -12.55
CA ASN A 111 3.19 2.68 -12.06
C ASN A 111 3.29 2.18 -10.61
N LYS A 112 4.23 2.70 -9.81
CA LYS A 112 4.27 2.44 -8.37
C LYS A 112 3.32 3.36 -7.62
N VAL A 113 2.77 2.87 -6.52
CA VAL A 113 1.86 3.66 -5.68
C VAL A 113 2.41 3.77 -4.27
N ARG A 114 2.63 5.00 -3.80
CA ARG A 114 2.87 5.27 -2.38
C ARG A 114 1.53 5.53 -1.71
N ARG A 115 1.15 4.68 -0.76
CA ARG A 115 -0.04 4.90 0.06
C ARG A 115 0.35 5.48 1.40
N VAL A 116 -0.37 6.50 1.83
CA VAL A 116 -0.33 7.05 3.18
C VAL A 116 -1.63 6.66 3.87
N ASN A 117 -1.51 5.89 4.96
CA ASN A 117 -2.65 5.33 5.67
C ASN A 117 -3.12 6.26 6.78
N GLN A 118 -4.43 6.22 7.08
CA GLN A 118 -5.01 6.79 8.31
C GLN A 118 -4.71 8.28 8.46
N ILE A 119 -5.20 9.03 7.48
CA ILE A 119 -5.32 10.48 7.58
C ILE A 119 -6.54 10.75 8.47
N ASP A 120 -6.31 10.79 9.78
CA ASP A 120 -7.36 10.95 10.81
C ASP A 120 -8.10 12.28 10.62
N ILE A 121 -7.40 13.30 10.11
CA ILE A 121 -7.95 14.59 9.75
C ILE A 121 -7.71 14.78 8.25
N ILE A 122 -8.57 14.20 7.40
CA ILE A 122 -8.73 14.80 6.07
C ILE A 122 -9.42 16.13 6.34
N ASN A 123 -8.64 17.16 6.64
CA ASN A 123 -9.17 18.50 6.67
C ASN A 123 -9.69 18.82 5.27
N HIS A 124 -10.79 19.58 5.19
CA HIS A 124 -11.25 20.20 3.96
C HIS A 124 -10.07 20.85 3.21
N GLU A 125 -9.09 21.38 3.93
CA GLU A 125 -7.84 21.93 3.41
C GLU A 125 -7.00 20.94 2.59
N LEU A 126 -6.72 19.72 3.07
CA LEU A 126 -5.91 18.76 2.30
C LEU A 126 -6.64 18.32 1.04
N LYS A 127 -7.95 18.10 1.16
CA LYS A 127 -8.80 17.77 0.01
C LYS A 127 -8.77 18.90 -1.01
N GLN A 128 -8.99 20.14 -0.57
CA GLN A 128 -8.99 21.32 -1.42
C GLN A 128 -7.61 21.57 -2.04
N TYR A 129 -6.52 21.37 -1.29
CA TYR A 129 -5.15 21.46 -1.80
C TYR A 129 -4.90 20.46 -2.93
N ILE A 130 -5.28 19.19 -2.74
CA ILE A 130 -5.14 18.15 -3.77
C ILE A 130 -6.02 18.48 -4.99
N GLU A 131 -7.25 18.93 -4.76
CA GLU A 131 -8.17 19.30 -5.84
C GLU A 131 -7.71 20.54 -6.62
N THR A 132 -7.01 21.47 -5.98
CA THR A 132 -6.54 22.70 -6.63
C THR A 132 -5.23 22.47 -7.40
N ASN A 133 -4.33 21.67 -6.86
CA ASN A 133 -2.97 21.52 -7.39
C ASN A 133 -2.75 20.24 -8.22
N PHE A 134 -3.61 19.23 -8.06
CA PHE A 134 -3.37 17.88 -8.63
C PHE A 134 -4.58 17.25 -9.31
N LYS A 135 -5.76 17.89 -9.35
CA LYS A 135 -6.83 17.47 -10.28
C LYS A 135 -6.51 17.97 -11.68
N THR A 136 -5.91 17.12 -12.48
CA THR A 136 -6.12 17.11 -13.93
C THR A 136 -7.42 16.36 -14.23
N ASN A 137 -8.28 16.99 -15.04
CA ASN A 137 -9.44 16.37 -15.69
C ASN A 137 -9.11 15.02 -16.32
#